data_AF-A0A959XRS8-F1
#
_entry.id   AF-A0A959XRS8-F1
#
_cell.length_a   1.000
_cell.length_b   1.000
_cell.length_c   1.000
_cell.angle_alpha   90.00
_cell.angle_beta   90.00
_cell.angle_gamma   90.00
#
_symmetry.space_group_name_H-M   'P 1'
#
loop_
_entity.id
_entity.type
_entity.pdbx_description
1 polymer ?
#
loop_
_entity_poly.entity_id
_entity_poly.type
_entity_poly.pdbx_seq_one_letter_code
_entity_poly.pdbx_strand_id
1 'polypeptide(L)' 'IKALMADGTVLDVKAVAREGAILHIKAIAPDGTQLGVKAIGPGGQLRDVKGLKFREGTELTLHGVPVLAHIKALPQVY' A
#
# COMPACT_ATOMS: atom_id res chain seq x y z
N ILE A 1 -4.93 5.82 6.15
CA ILE A 1 -4.13 4.74 6.77
C ILE A 1 -2.86 5.37 7.32
N LYS A 2 -2.40 4.94 8.50
CA LYS A 2 -1.18 5.45 9.17
C LYS A 2 -0.30 4.26 9.55
N ALA A 3 1.00 4.45 9.68
CA ALA A 3 1.91 3.50 10.32
C ALA A 3 2.30 4.03 11.70
N LEU A 4 2.37 3.16 12.70
CA LEU A 4 2.76 3.47 14.06
C LEU A 4 4.12 2.83 14.35
N MET A 5 5.08 3.65 14.74
CA MET A 5 6.41 3.21 15.17
C MET A 5 6.41 2.84 16.66
N ALA A 6 7.44 2.10 17.08
CA ALA A 6 7.57 1.64 18.47
C ALA A 6 7.72 2.79 19.49
N ASP A 7 8.27 3.93 19.05
CA ASP A 7 8.42 5.15 19.85
C ASP A 7 7.15 6.02 19.90
N GLY A 8 6.06 5.58 19.25
CA GLY A 8 4.80 6.32 19.14
C GLY A 8 4.72 7.26 17.94
N THR A 9 5.78 7.39 17.13
CA THR A 9 5.76 8.22 15.92
C THR A 9 4.74 7.67 14.92
N VAL A 10 3.92 8.56 14.35
CA VAL A 10 2.88 8.21 13.38
C VAL A 10 3.26 8.71 12.00
N LEU A 11 3.37 7.79 11.02
CA LEU A 11 3.70 8.12 9.64
C LEU A 11 2.47 8.06 8.74
N ASP A 12 2.46 8.91 7.73
CA ASP A 12 1.51 8.83 6.63
C ASP A 12 1.83 7.63 5.74
N VAL A 13 0.77 6.92 5.29
CA VAL A 13 0.88 5.86 4.30
C VAL A 13 0.11 6.27 3.05
N LYS A 14 0.81 6.37 1.92
CA LYS A 14 0.26 6.90 0.66
C LYS A 14 0.70 6.03 -0.54
N ALA A 15 -0.08 6.09 -1.61
CA ALA A 15 0.40 5.69 -2.93
C ALA A 15 1.29 6.81 -3.48
N VAL A 16 2.55 6.50 -3.82
CA VAL A 16 3.55 7.50 -4.23
C VAL A 16 3.94 7.41 -5.71
N ALA A 17 3.66 6.27 -6.34
CA ALA A 17 3.96 6.04 -7.76
C ALA A 17 2.97 5.02 -8.35
N ARG A 18 2.82 5.05 -9.67
CA ARG A 18 2.01 4.11 -10.45
C ARG A 18 2.85 3.52 -11.59
N GLU A 19 2.86 2.21 -11.68
CA GLU A 19 3.49 1.44 -12.76
C GLU A 19 2.42 0.51 -13.37
N GLY A 20 1.85 0.92 -14.49
CA GLY A 20 0.71 0.22 -15.10
C GLY A 20 -0.47 0.10 -14.13
N ALA A 21 -0.80 -1.14 -13.76
CA ALA A 21 -1.86 -1.46 -12.81
C ALA A 21 -1.43 -1.38 -11.34
N ILE A 22 -0.14 -1.25 -11.05
CA ILE A 22 0.42 -1.33 -9.69
C ILE A 22 0.60 0.08 -9.11
N LEU A 23 0.12 0.29 -7.90
CA LEU A 23 0.36 1.50 -7.11
C LEU A 23 1.36 1.17 -5.98
N HIS A 24 2.44 1.94 -5.89
CA HIS A 24 3.48 1.75 -4.87
C HIS A 24 3.01 2.42 -3.58
N ILE A 25 2.69 1.60 -2.58
CA ILE A 25 2.29 2.08 -1.26
C ILE A 25 3.54 2.20 -0.39
N LYS A 26 3.76 3.39 0.18
CA LYS A 26 4.90 3.70 1.04
C LYS A 26 4.45 4.42 2.30
N ALA A 27 5.15 4.17 3.40
CA ALA A 27 5.11 5.06 4.56
C ALA A 27 6.12 6.19 4.37
N ILE A 28 5.77 7.41 4.79
CA ILE A 28 6.60 8.60 4.60
C ILE A 28 7.16 9.01 5.96
N ALA A 29 8.48 8.92 6.11
CA ALA A 29 9.19 9.37 7.29
C ALA A 29 9.23 10.91 7.36
N PRO A 30 9.53 11.51 8.54
CA PRO A 30 9.54 12.98 8.70
C PRO A 30 10.54 13.70 7.79
N ASP A 31 11.63 13.04 7.43
CA ASP A 31 12.66 13.52 6.50
C ASP A 31 12.29 13.34 5.01
N GLY A 32 11.11 12.77 4.73
CA GLY A 32 10.63 12.46 3.39
C GLY A 32 11.05 11.08 2.87
N THR A 33 11.82 10.32 3.63
CA THR A 33 12.24 8.96 3.23
C THR A 33 11.03 8.05 3.04
N GLN A 34 11.00 7.33 1.92
CA GLN A 34 9.90 6.43 1.56
C GLN A 34 10.18 4.99 2.00
N LEU A 35 9.45 4.53 3.00
CA LEU A 35 9.59 3.18 3.56
C LEU A 35 8.62 2.21 2.89
N GLY A 36 9.09 1.01 2.56
CA GLY A 36 8.25 -0.05 2.01
C GLY A 36 7.25 -0.57 3.04
N VAL A 37 6.01 -0.83 2.61
CA VAL A 37 5.00 -1.52 3.44
C VAL A 37 5.01 -3.00 3.09
N LYS A 38 5.27 -3.85 4.10
CA LYS A 38 5.36 -5.31 3.95
C LYS A 38 4.27 -6.00 4.76
N ALA A 39 3.62 -6.99 4.16
CA ALA A 39 2.82 -7.97 4.89
C ALA A 39 3.72 -9.14 5.32
N ILE A 40 3.55 -9.60 6.55
CA ILE A 40 4.30 -10.72 7.13
C ILE A 40 3.36 -11.92 7.16
N GLY A 41 3.72 -12.99 6.46
CA GLY A 41 2.96 -14.24 6.48
C GLY A 41 3.25 -15.09 7.72
N PRO A 42 2.49 -16.19 7.93
CA PRO A 42 2.63 -17.04 9.11
C PRO A 42 4.03 -17.65 9.32
N GLY A 43 4.79 -17.84 8.24
CA GLY A 43 6.16 -18.34 8.29
C GLY A 43 7.24 -17.24 8.22
N GLY A 44 6.86 -15.98 8.44
CA GLY A 44 7.77 -14.84 8.36
C GLY A 44 8.07 -14.34 6.94
N GLN A 45 7.42 -14.91 5.91
CA GLN A 45 7.61 -14.47 4.53
C GLN A 45 7.13 -13.04 4.34
N LEU A 46 7.97 -12.20 3.75
CA LEU A 46 7.65 -10.80 3.49
C LEU A 46 7.04 -10.65 2.10
N ARG A 47 5.90 -9.97 2.01
CA ARG A 47 5.21 -9.64 0.75
C ARG A 47 5.04 -8.14 0.62
N ASP A 48 5.15 -7.60 -0.59
CA ASP A 48 4.92 -6.19 -0.84
C ASP A 48 3.43 -5.86 -0.80
N VAL A 49 3.05 -4.84 -0.02
CA VAL A 49 1.69 -4.31 -0.06
C VAL A 49 1.62 -3.27 -1.18
N LYS A 50 0.80 -3.56 -2.19
CA LYS A 50 0.59 -2.69 -3.36
C LYS A 50 -0.89 -2.41 -3.56
N GLY A 51 -1.18 -1.28 -4.21
CA GLY A 51 -2.49 -1.05 -4.80
C GLY A 51 -2.57 -1.69 -6.19
N LEU A 52 -3.74 -2.19 -6.58
CA LEU A 52 -4.02 -2.70 -7.91
C LEU A 52 -5.21 -1.95 -8.52
N LYS A 53 -4.97 -1.37 -9.70
CA LYS A 53 -5.89 -0.57 -10.50
C LYS A 53 -5.96 -1.19 -11.89
N PHE A 54 -7.06 -1.85 -12.23
CA PHE A 54 -7.20 -2.57 -13.50
C PHE A 54 -7.90 -1.73 -14.56
N ARG A 55 -8.73 -0.77 -14.16
CA ARG A 55 -9.44 0.14 -15.08
C ARG A 55 -9.46 1.56 -14.54
N GLU A 56 -9.66 2.53 -15.42
CA GLU A 56 -9.87 3.91 -15.00
C GLU A 56 -11.25 4.08 -14.31
N GLY A 57 -11.38 5.07 -13.44
CA GLY A 57 -12.62 5.32 -12.68
C GLY A 57 -12.85 4.36 -11.50
N THR A 58 -14.08 3.94 -11.27
CA THR A 58 -14.46 3.07 -10.13
C THR A 58 -14.23 1.59 -10.45
N GLU A 59 -13.53 0.86 -9.59
CA GLU A 59 -13.35 -0.60 -9.70
C GLU A 59 -14.61 -1.36 -9.32
N LEU A 60 -15.29 -0.95 -8.26
CA LEU A 60 -16.61 -1.46 -7.87
C LEU A 60 -17.26 -0.47 -6.91
N THR A 61 -18.57 -0.57 -6.76
CA THR A 61 -19.29 0.15 -5.71
C THR A 61 -19.69 -0.85 -4.62
N LEU A 62 -19.16 -0.67 -3.41
CA LEU A 62 -19.48 -1.50 -2.26
C LEU A 62 -20.34 -0.69 -1.29
N HIS A 63 -21.59 -1.10 -1.08
CA HIS A 63 -22.55 -0.38 -0.23
C HIS A 63 -22.65 1.13 -0.55
N GLY A 64 -22.66 1.48 -1.84
CA GLY A 64 -22.71 2.88 -2.29
C GLY A 64 -21.36 3.61 -2.28
N VAL A 65 -20.29 3.00 -1.77
CA VAL A 65 -18.95 3.60 -1.74
C VAL A 65 -18.14 3.14 -2.95
N PRO A 66 -17.63 4.06 -3.79
CA PRO A 66 -16.77 3.69 -4.91
C PRO A 66 -15.39 3.27 -4.40
N VAL A 67 -14.99 2.05 -4.76
CA VAL A 67 -13.64 1.54 -4.56
C VAL A 67 -12.85 1.88 -5.81
N LEU A 68 -11.78 2.66 -5.66
CA LEU A 68 -10.95 3.07 -6.80
C LEU A 68 -9.79 2.10 -7.06
N ALA A 69 -9.30 1.37 -6.07
CA ALA A 69 -8.22 0.40 -6.25
C ALA A 69 -8.29 -0.65 -5.15
N HIS A 70 -7.72 -1.82 -5.40
CA HIS A 70 -7.62 -2.89 -4.41
C HIS A 70 -6.26 -2.85 -3.71
N ILE A 71 -6.20 -3.27 -2.45
CA ILE A 71 -4.92 -3.51 -1.76
C ILE A 71 -4.64 -5.01 -1.76
N LYS A 72 -3.44 -5.41 -2.17
CA LYS A 72 -2.99 -6.81 -2.21
C LYS A 72 -1.55 -6.94 -1.72
N ALA A 73 -1.27 -8.07 -1.07
CA ALA A 73 0.08 -8.51 -0.73
C ALA A 73 0.63 -9.38 -1.88
N LEU A 74 1.64 -8.88 -2.58
CA LEU A 74 2.25 -9.54 -3.73
C LEU A 74 3.60 -10.17 -3.33
N PRO A 75 4.03 -11.26 -3.99
CA PRO A 75 5.41 -11.73 -3.88
C PRO A 75 6.39 -10.60 -4.19
N GLN A 76 7.56 -10.63 -3.55
CA GLN A 76 8.62 -9.68 -3.88
C GLN A 76 9.21 -10.07 -5.23
N VAL A 77 9.41 -9.07 -6.08
CA VAL A 77 10.14 -9.22 -7.34
C VAL A 77 11.39 -8.37 -7.18
N TYR A 78 12.56 -9.01 -7.29
CA TYR A 78 13.88 -8.36 -7.21
C TYR A 78 14.31 -7.88 -8.59
#